data_AF-A0A2V8YEC5-F1
#
_entry.id   AF-A0A2V8YEC5-F1
#
_cell.length_a   1.000
_cell.length_b   1.000
_cell.length_c   1.000
_cell.angle_alpha   90.00
_cell.angle_beta   90.00
_cell.angle_gamma   90.00
#
_symmetry.space_group_name_H-M   'P 1'
#
loop_
_entity.id
_entity.type
_entity.pdbx_description
1 polymer ?
#
loop_
_entity_poly.entity_id
_entity_poly.type
_entity_poly.pdbx_seq_one_letter_code
_entity_poly.pdbx_strand_id
1 'polypeptide(L)'
;LIINVDASSGIDGKFQAVCGSSEDANTLGQLLQAGFLYKRYQAQKDNPELADLLDQARITPAGDRVTLRMSLSDDQMTALIRKNTFALKM
;
A
#
# COMPACT_ATOMS: atom_id res chain seq x y z
N LEU A 1 8.08 7.05 -11.03
CA LEU A 1 7.00 6.39 -10.28
C LEU A 1 5.92 6.00 -11.27
N ILE A 2 5.57 4.72 -11.37
CA ILE A 2 4.46 4.24 -12.21
C ILE A 2 3.37 3.71 -11.26
N ILE A 3 2.14 4.21 -11.41
CA ILE A 3 0.95 3.76 -10.68
C ILE A 3 -0.05 3.27 -11.73
N ASN A 4 -0.39 1.97 -11.68
CA ASN A 4 -1.46 1.41 -12.50
C ASN A 4 -2.64 1.04 -11.59
N VAL A 5 -3.85 1.38 -12.02
CA VAL A 5 -5.11 1.11 -11.33
C VAL A 5 -6.05 0.44 -12.34
N ASP A 6 -6.38 -0.84 -12.12
CA ASP A 6 -7.45 -1.53 -12.84
C ASP A 6 -8.66 -1.63 -11.91
N ALA A 7 -9.82 -1.14 -12.37
CA ALA A 7 -11.01 -0.90 -11.56
C ALA A 7 -12.20 -1.83 -11.93
N SER A 8 -11.92 -2.99 -12.53
CA SER A 8 -12.95 -3.95 -12.95
C SER A 8 -13.40 -4.81 -11.75
N SER A 9 -14.40 -4.37 -10.97
CA SER A 9 -14.94 -5.03 -9.74
C SER A 9 -14.10 -4.96 -8.45
N GLY A 10 -13.13 -4.06 -8.43
CA GLY A 10 -12.24 -3.77 -7.32
C GLY A 10 -11.06 -2.93 -7.81
N ILE A 11 -10.21 -2.45 -6.92
CA ILE A 11 -9.00 -1.69 -7.26
C ILE A 11 -7.77 -2.59 -7.06
N ASP A 12 -7.07 -2.91 -8.14
CA ASP A 12 -5.67 -3.39 -8.08
C ASP A 12 -4.73 -2.21 -8.28
N GLY A 13 -4.09 -1.79 -7.18
CA GLY A 13 -3.09 -0.74 -7.16
C GLY A 13 -1.70 -1.34 -7.25
N LYS A 14 -0.98 -1.04 -8.35
CA LYS A 14 0.44 -1.37 -8.50
C LYS A 14 1.28 -0.11 -8.42
N PHE A 15 2.11 -0.02 -7.39
CA PHE A 15 3.12 1.02 -7.24
C PHE A 15 4.51 0.45 -7.53
N GLN A 16 5.31 1.18 -8.30
CA GLN A 16 6.71 0.82 -8.54
C GLN A 16 7.66 1.99 -8.25
N ALA A 17 8.61 1.75 -7.35
CA ALA A 17 9.79 2.58 -7.16
C ALA A 17 10.97 1.98 -7.92
N VAL A 18 11.77 2.85 -8.54
CA VAL A 18 13.07 2.50 -9.14
C VAL A 18 14.13 3.12 -8.22
N CYS A 19 15.02 2.30 -7.72
CA CYS A 19 16.08 2.62 -6.77
C CYS A 19 17.43 2.70 -7.49
N GLY A 20 18.44 3.29 -6.83
CA GLY A 20 19.79 3.43 -7.40
C GLY A 20 20.57 2.11 -7.46
N SER A 21 20.20 1.13 -6.62
CA SER A 21 20.84 -0.18 -6.54
C SER A 21 19.87 -1.25 -6.03
N SER A 22 20.28 -2.52 -6.13
CA SER A 22 19.53 -3.63 -5.53
C SER A 22 19.53 -3.62 -4.01
N GLU A 23 20.59 -3.09 -3.40
CA GLU A 23 20.69 -2.92 -1.95
C GLU A 23 19.69 -1.87 -1.46
N ASP A 24 19.55 -0.76 -2.18
CA ASP A 24 18.56 0.27 -1.88
C ASP A 24 17.14 -0.26 -2.04
N ALA A 25 16.87 -1.06 -3.08
CA ALA A 25 15.57 -1.69 -3.28
C ALA A 25 15.21 -2.65 -2.14
N ASN A 26 16.16 -3.44 -1.66
CA ASN A 26 15.96 -4.32 -0.52
C ASN A 26 15.72 -3.53 0.77
N THR A 27 16.54 -2.51 1.03
CA THR A 27 16.39 -1.62 2.19
C THR A 27 15.03 -0.94 2.19
N LEU A 28 14.63 -0.34 1.07
CA LEU A 28 13.32 0.29 0.93
C LEU A 28 12.19 -0.72 1.11
N GLY A 29 12.31 -1.92 0.54
CA GLY A 29 11.32 -2.99 0.71
C GLY A 29 11.11 -3.35 2.17
N GLN A 30 12.19 -3.52 2.94
CA GLN A 30 12.14 -3.81 4.38
C GLN A 30 11.53 -2.64 5.17
N LEU A 31 11.93 -1.40 4.86
CA LEU A 31 11.38 -0.21 5.51
C LEU A 31 9.88 -0.05 5.24
N LEU A 32 9.43 -0.33 4.02
CA LEU A 32 8.01 -0.31 3.68
C LEU A 32 7.23 -1.39 4.45
N GLN A 33 7.78 -2.61 4.56
CA GLN A 33 7.14 -3.68 5.34
C GLN A 33 7.01 -3.29 6.82
N ALA A 34 8.08 -2.76 7.42
CA ALA A 34 8.05 -2.29 8.80
C ALA A 34 7.11 -1.09 9.00
N GLY A 35 7.12 -0.14 8.06
CA GLY A 35 6.24 1.02 8.07
C GLY A 35 4.76 0.63 7.96
N PHE A 36 4.44 -0.36 7.14
CA PHE A 36 3.08 -0.88 6.99
C PHE A 36 2.62 -1.58 8.25
N LEU A 37 3.48 -2.39 8.88
CA LEU A 37 3.19 -3.01 10.18
C LEU A 37 2.86 -1.94 11.24
N TYR A 38 3.67 -0.89 11.33
CA TYR A 38 3.46 0.19 12.29
C TYR A 38 2.19 1.01 12.01
N LYS A 39 1.91 1.30 10.72
CA LYS A 39 0.69 2.01 10.31
C LYS A 39 -0.57 1.15 10.49
N ARG A 40 -0.49 -0.15 10.23
CA ARG A 40 -1.57 -1.11 10.50
C ARG A 40 -1.93 -1.10 11.98
N TYR A 41 -0.94 -1.14 12.87
CA TYR A 41 -1.17 -1.09 14.32
C TYR A 41 -1.88 0.20 14.76
N GLN A 42 -1.48 1.36 14.22
CA GLN A 42 -2.20 2.61 14.48
C GLN A 42 -3.63 2.59 13.92
N ALA A 43 -3.81 2.06 12.71
CA ALA A 43 -5.09 2.03 12.04
C ALA A 43 -6.08 1.05 12.68
N GLN A 44 -5.63 -0.01 13.36
CA GLN A 44 -6.52 -1.01 13.96
C GLN A 44 -7.61 -0.41 14.86
N LYS A 45 -7.30 0.67 15.58
CA LYS A 45 -8.25 1.30 16.50
C LYS A 45 -9.24 2.22 15.79
N ASP A 46 -8.76 3.04 14.85
CA ASP A 46 -9.53 4.16 14.31
C ASP A 46 -10.08 3.88 12.89
N ASN A 47 -9.45 2.96 12.16
CA ASN A 47 -9.74 2.63 10.77
C ASN A 47 -9.35 1.17 10.42
N PRO A 48 -10.11 0.18 10.92
CA PRO A 48 -9.83 -1.24 10.69
C PRO A 48 -9.77 -1.62 9.20
N GLU A 49 -10.52 -0.94 8.33
CA GLU A 49 -10.49 -1.19 6.89
C GLU A 49 -9.14 -0.79 6.27
N LEU A 50 -8.51 0.27 6.79
CA LEU A 50 -7.14 0.63 6.41
C LEU A 50 -6.14 -0.40 6.96
N ALA A 51 -6.36 -0.92 8.17
CA ALA A 51 -5.50 -1.94 8.73
C ALA A 51 -5.52 -3.21 7.86
N ASP A 52 -6.71 -3.65 7.44
CA ASP A 52 -6.88 -4.81 6.55
C ASP A 52 -6.21 -4.59 5.19
N LEU A 53 -6.33 -3.38 4.63
CA LEU A 53 -5.66 -3.02 3.38
C LEU A 53 -4.13 -3.11 3.49
N LEU A 54 -3.56 -2.55 4.58
CA LEU A 54 -2.13 -2.59 4.83
C LEU A 54 -1.62 -4.00 5.10
N ASP A 55 -2.46 -4.88 5.65
CA ASP A 55 -2.14 -6.28 5.88
C ASP A 55 -2.05 -7.11 4.57
N GLN A 56 -2.93 -6.80 3.61
CA GLN A 56 -2.98 -7.49 2.32
C GLN A 56 -1.94 -6.96 1.32
N ALA A 57 -1.30 -5.84 1.62
CA ALA A 57 -0.30 -5.24 0.76
C ALA A 57 0.93 -6.14 0.59
N ARG A 58 1.31 -6.42 -0.66
CA ARG A 58 2.49 -7.21 -0.99
C ARG A 58 3.60 -6.33 -1.52
N ILE A 59 4.73 -6.32 -0.81
CA ILE A 59 5.95 -5.60 -1.18
C ILE A 59 6.96 -6.62 -1.72
N THR A 60 7.43 -6.40 -2.95
CA THR A 60 8.37 -7.29 -3.64
C THR A 60 9.51 -6.46 -4.24
N PRO A 61 10.71 -6.47 -3.62
CA PRO A 61 11.92 -5.97 -4.27
C PRO A 61 12.39 -6.94 -5.36
N ALA A 62 12.86 -6.40 -6.49
CA ALA A 62 13.37 -7.15 -7.62
C ALA A 62 14.39 -6.31 -8.40
N GLY A 63 15.67 -6.69 -8.34
CA GLY A 63 16.75 -5.91 -8.94
C GLY A 63 16.81 -4.52 -8.32
N ASP A 64 16.82 -3.48 -9.16
CA ASP A 64 16.77 -2.07 -8.79
C ASP A 64 15.35 -1.56 -8.50
N ARG A 65 14.33 -2.43 -8.43
CA ARG A 65 12.92 -2.00 -8.31
C ARG A 65 12.27 -2.54 -7.06
N VAL A 66 11.35 -1.75 -6.50
CA VAL A 66 10.42 -2.21 -5.47
C VAL A 66 9.02 -2.08 -6.03
N THR A 67 8.30 -3.21 -6.06
CA THR A 67 6.89 -3.24 -6.45
C THR A 67 6.03 -3.44 -5.22
N LEU A 68 5.06 -2.56 -5.03
CA LEU A 68 3.99 -2.70 -4.06
C LEU A 68 2.71 -3.02 -4.82
N ARG A 69 2.00 -4.06 -4.39
CA ARG A 69 0.66 -4.41 -4.89
C ARG A 69 -0.32 -4.37 -3.75
N MET A 70 -1.48 -3.79 -4.02
CA MET A 70 -2.59 -3.69 -3.07
C MET A 70 -3.87 -3.95 -3.83
N SER A 71 -4.72 -4.80 -3.29
CA SER A 71 -6.04 -5.09 -3.85
C SER A 71 -7.11 -4.66 -2.87
N LEU A 72 -8.15 -4.02 -3.38
CA LEU A 72 -9.30 -3.53 -2.62
C LEU A 72 -10.58 -3.96 -3.30
N SER A 73 -11.54 -4.48 -2.55
CA SER A 73 -12.89 -4.63 -3.07
C SER A 73 -13.62 -3.28 -3.12
N ASP A 74 -14.70 -3.20 -3.90
CA ASP A 74 -15.54 -2.00 -4.00
C ASP A 74 -16.13 -1.59 -2.63
N ASP A 75 -16.49 -2.58 -1.81
CA ASP A 75 -17.01 -2.37 -0.45
C ASP A 75 -15.95 -1.76 0.47
N GLN A 76 -14.72 -2.30 0.42
CA GLN A 76 -13.60 -1.78 1.20
C GLN A 76 -13.22 -0.36 0.74
N MET A 77 -13.21 -0.10 -0.56
CA MET A 77 -12.94 1.24 -1.09
C MET A 77 -13.98 2.26 -0.61
N THR A 78 -15.26 1.89 -0.65
CA THR A 78 -16.35 2.74 -0.17
C THR A 78 -16.20 3.05 1.32
N ALA A 79 -15.86 2.05 2.14
CA ALA A 79 -15.64 2.22 3.57
C ALA A 79 -14.45 3.17 3.86
N LEU A 80 -13.36 3.03 3.11
CA LEU A 80 -12.16 3.87 3.24
C LEU A 80 -12.43 5.33 2.86
N ILE A 81 -13.21 5.58 1.79
CA ILE A 81 -13.63 6.93 1.40
C ILE A 81 -14.48 7.57 2.50
N ARG A 82 -15.47 6.84 3.05
CA ARG A 82 -16.34 7.35 4.12
C ARG A 82 -15.57 7.74 5.38
N LYS A 83 -14.47 7.04 5.68
CA LYS A 83 -13.57 7.38 6.80
C LYS A 83 -12.55 8.47 6.49
N ASN A 84 -12.66 9.12 5.32
CA ASN A 84 -11.71 10.14 4.85
C ASN A 84 -10.26 9.63 4.88
N THR A 85 -10.06 8.35 4.62
CA THR A 85 -8.75 7.69 4.75
C THR A 85 -7.73 8.24 3.78
N PHE A 86 -8.18 8.62 2.59
CA PHE A 86 -7.36 9.19 1.52
C PHE A 86 -7.35 10.72 1.53
N ALA A 87 -8.10 11.36 2.43
CA ALA A 87 -8.13 12.81 2.49
C ALA A 87 -6.77 13.32 3.01
N LEU A 88 -6.13 14.18 2.23
CA LEU A 88 -4.99 14.96 2.69
C LEU A 88 -5.47 15.87 3.84
N LYS A 89 -5.12 15.51 5.08
CA LYS A 89 -5.27 16.41 6.23
C LYS A 89 -4.15 17.44 6.14
N MET A 90 -4.48 18.63 5.65
CA MET A 90 -3.62 19.82 5.75
C MET A 90 -3.59 20.34 7.18
#